data_AF-A0A9W9KX79-F1
#
_entry.id   AF-A0A9W9KX79-F1
#
_cell.length_a   1.000
_cell.length_b   1.000
_cell.length_c   1.000
_cell.angle_alpha   90.00
_cell.angle_beta   90.00
_cell.angle_gamma   90.00
#
_symmetry.space_group_name_H-M   'P 1'
#
loop_
_entity.id
_entity.type
_entity.pdbx_description
1 polymer ?
#
loop_
_entity_poly.entity_id
_entity_poly.type
_entity_poly.pdbx_seq_one_letter_code
_entity_poly.pdbx_strand_id
1 'polypeptide(L)'
;MSGNQHSPTGLPAAGEGASLLALLEQEYSDLSREMEEENLSPGNRILLDGVGLELRVFYFPEICIPEIRRKGLLRAYNTAQALIVKIRAADEATNLMSYSPSAFYRLTILAALVILKIINSSYSNFVDTESGKSTFISALSLIRQSSVEDNDLPGRASKILAQLWSFQSQRYRNIEDPSIRLTTRSSASVLHDSLWMWRDRFGGQSSGNNSSSDGTEAETSARMWNTRDPQAVHEADPLDSSNIMDCMFDLGMPAFVSWEFERNLGHFPPP
;
A
#
# COMPACT_ATOMS: atom_id res chain seq x y z
N MET A 1 27.27 -4.96 -0.62
CA MET A 1 26.61 -4.76 -1.93
C MET A 1 27.31 -3.61 -2.63
N SER A 2 27.93 -3.86 -3.78
CA SER A 2 28.63 -2.84 -4.57
C SER A 2 27.59 -2.03 -5.34
N GLY A 3 27.15 -0.90 -4.79
CA GLY A 3 26.28 0.03 -5.53
C GLY A 3 27.00 0.58 -6.76
N ASN A 4 26.23 0.90 -7.80
CA ASN A 4 26.78 1.59 -8.97
C ASN A 4 27.24 2.98 -8.54
N GLN A 5 28.56 3.19 -8.40
CA GLN A 5 29.15 4.46 -7.98
C GLN A 5 28.87 5.62 -8.94
N HIS A 6 28.40 5.31 -10.16
CA HIS A 6 28.02 6.29 -11.17
C HIS A 6 26.53 6.62 -11.19
N SER A 7 25.71 5.96 -10.37
CA SER A 7 24.28 6.26 -10.25
C SER A 7 24.02 7.12 -9.01
N PRO A 8 23.33 8.28 -9.12
CA PRO A 8 23.03 9.13 -7.97
C PRO A 8 22.12 8.43 -6.94
N THR A 9 21.46 7.33 -7.31
CA THR A 9 20.63 6.50 -6.42
C THR A 9 21.32 5.21 -5.98
N GLY A 10 22.53 4.91 -6.46
CA GLY A 10 23.24 3.65 -6.19
C GLY A 10 22.59 2.39 -6.79
N LEU A 11 21.49 2.56 -7.55
CA LEU A 11 20.73 1.47 -8.16
C LEU A 11 21.52 0.78 -9.30
N PRO A 12 21.24 -0.51 -9.58
CA PRO A 12 21.86 -1.26 -10.68
C PRO A 12 21.59 -0.59 -12.05
N ALA A 13 22.40 -0.91 -13.06
CA ALA A 13 22.11 -0.45 -14.41
C ALA A 13 20.80 -1.07 -14.94
N ALA A 14 20.17 -0.43 -15.93
CA ALA A 14 18.92 -0.91 -16.53
C ALA A 14 19.10 -2.35 -17.06
N GLY A 15 18.26 -3.29 -16.60
CA GLY A 15 18.34 -4.71 -16.93
C GLY A 15 19.10 -5.59 -15.92
N GLU A 16 20.04 -5.03 -15.13
CA GLU A 16 20.70 -5.77 -14.04
C GLU A 16 19.77 -5.96 -12.84
N GLY A 17 18.88 -4.98 -12.59
CA GLY A 17 17.93 -5.01 -11.48
C GLY A 17 16.99 -6.22 -11.55
N ALA A 18 16.43 -6.54 -12.71
CA ALA A 18 15.59 -7.72 -12.90
C ALA A 18 16.31 -9.05 -12.60
N SER A 19 17.59 -9.17 -13.01
CA SER A 19 18.40 -10.36 -12.73
C SER A 19 18.70 -10.48 -11.23
N LEU A 20 19.01 -9.35 -10.57
CA LEU A 20 19.24 -9.30 -9.14
C LEU A 20 17.97 -9.63 -8.34
N LEU A 21 16.81 -9.10 -8.75
CA LEU A 21 15.52 -9.43 -8.14
C LEU A 21 15.20 -10.92 -8.28
N ALA A 22 15.47 -11.51 -9.44
CA ALA A 22 15.28 -12.95 -9.64
C ALA A 22 16.19 -13.79 -8.73
N LEU A 23 17.45 -13.38 -8.57
CA LEU A 23 18.39 -14.03 -7.63
C LEU A 23 17.91 -13.91 -6.18
N LEU A 24 17.55 -12.70 -5.74
CA LEU A 24 17.07 -12.46 -4.38
C LEU A 24 15.75 -13.19 -4.10
N GLU A 25 14.86 -13.31 -5.08
CA GLU A 25 13.64 -14.12 -4.93
C GLU A 25 13.95 -15.61 -4.79
N GLN A 26 14.98 -16.10 -5.48
CA GLN A 26 15.44 -17.48 -5.33
C GLN A 26 16.02 -17.72 -3.94
N GLU A 27 16.93 -16.86 -3.48
CA GLU A 27 17.51 -16.93 -2.13
C GLU A 27 16.43 -16.82 -1.04
N TYR A 28 15.47 -15.92 -1.20
CA TYR A 28 14.31 -15.82 -0.31
C TYR A 28 13.48 -17.12 -0.29
N SER A 29 13.30 -17.77 -1.44
CA SER A 29 12.51 -19.00 -1.54
C SER A 29 13.23 -20.17 -0.87
N ASP A 30 14.56 -20.26 -1.02
CA ASP A 30 15.37 -21.26 -0.35
C ASP A 30 15.37 -21.05 1.17
N LEU A 31 15.55 -19.81 1.64
CA LEU A 31 15.42 -19.46 3.06
C LEU A 31 14.02 -19.77 3.60
N SER A 32 12.97 -19.46 2.84
CA SER A 32 11.59 -19.71 3.27
C SER A 32 11.33 -21.19 3.50
N ARG A 33 11.89 -22.07 2.64
CA ARG A 33 11.77 -23.52 2.79
C ARG A 33 12.52 -24.02 4.02
N GLU A 34 13.74 -23.56 4.24
CA GLU A 34 14.53 -23.92 5.44
C GLU A 34 13.78 -23.54 6.72
N MET A 35 13.22 -22.33 6.75
CA MET A 35 12.47 -21.82 7.89
C MET A 35 11.11 -22.52 8.10
N GLU A 36 10.51 -23.12 7.07
CA GLU A 36 9.32 -23.94 7.22
C GLU A 36 9.60 -25.24 7.98
N GLU A 37 10.81 -25.79 7.87
CA GLU A 37 11.23 -27.00 8.58
C GLU A 37 11.45 -26.73 10.09
N GLU A 38 11.76 -25.48 10.47
CA GLU A 38 12.03 -25.09 11.86
C GLU A 38 10.78 -24.82 12.72
N ASN A 39 9.56 -25.06 12.23
CA ASN A 39 8.29 -24.83 12.95
C ASN A 39 8.14 -23.40 13.50
N LEU A 40 8.35 -22.38 12.65
CA LEU A 40 8.16 -20.98 13.02
C LEU A 40 6.78 -20.68 13.61
N SER A 41 6.74 -19.74 14.57
CA SER A 41 5.50 -19.20 15.11
C SER A 41 4.63 -18.56 14.00
N PRO A 42 3.29 -18.53 14.14
CA PRO A 42 2.41 -17.93 13.15
C PRO A 42 2.76 -16.48 12.81
N GLY A 43 3.16 -15.70 13.82
CA GLY A 43 3.62 -14.31 13.64
C GLY A 43 4.89 -14.22 12.81
N ASN A 44 5.90 -15.06 13.09
CA ASN A 44 7.15 -15.07 12.33
C ASN A 44 6.94 -15.48 10.88
N ARG A 45 6.00 -16.42 10.61
CA ARG A 45 5.63 -16.80 9.25
C ARG A 45 4.98 -15.65 8.48
N ILE A 46 4.18 -14.83 9.14
CA ILE A 46 3.60 -13.61 8.53
C ILE A 46 4.71 -12.60 8.22
N LEU A 47 5.65 -12.39 9.14
CA LEU A 47 6.77 -11.47 8.91
C LEU A 47 7.65 -11.93 7.74
N LEU A 48 7.93 -13.23 7.65
CA LEU A 48 8.69 -13.82 6.56
C LEU A 48 7.99 -13.60 5.21
N ASP A 49 6.70 -13.92 5.11
CA ASP A 49 5.89 -13.61 3.92
C ASP A 49 5.88 -12.12 3.58
N GLY A 50 5.86 -11.26 4.61
CA GLY A 50 5.95 -9.81 4.49
C GLY A 50 7.22 -9.35 3.80
N VAL A 51 8.38 -9.89 4.20
CA VAL A 51 9.67 -9.65 3.54
C VAL A 51 9.61 -10.09 2.07
N GLY A 52 8.98 -11.23 1.79
CA GLY A 52 8.74 -11.69 0.44
C GLY A 52 7.88 -10.72 -0.39
N LEU A 53 6.88 -10.08 0.21
CA LEU A 53 6.08 -9.06 -0.46
C LEU A 53 6.89 -7.79 -0.73
N GLU A 54 7.63 -7.32 0.27
CA GLU A 54 8.48 -6.13 0.17
C GLU A 54 9.54 -6.27 -0.92
N LEU A 55 10.15 -7.45 -1.05
CA LEU A 55 11.07 -7.75 -2.15
C LEU A 55 10.36 -7.66 -3.52
N ARG A 56 9.15 -8.21 -3.63
CA ARG A 56 8.40 -8.21 -4.91
C ARG A 56 7.87 -6.84 -5.29
N VAL A 57 7.71 -5.92 -4.34
CA VAL A 57 7.34 -4.53 -4.61
C VAL A 57 8.41 -3.79 -5.43
N PHE A 58 9.67 -4.24 -5.41
CA PHE A 58 10.71 -3.65 -6.27
C PHE A 58 10.49 -3.84 -7.76
N TYR A 59 9.55 -4.70 -8.20
CA TYR A 59 9.14 -4.75 -9.60
C TYR A 59 8.33 -3.54 -10.05
N PHE A 60 7.77 -2.72 -9.15
CA PHE A 60 7.06 -1.49 -9.52
C PHE A 60 7.98 -0.43 -10.16
N PRO A 61 9.12 -0.07 -9.56
CA PRO A 61 10.06 0.89 -10.14
C PRO A 61 10.98 0.29 -11.22
N GLU A 62 11.03 -1.04 -11.33
CA GLU A 62 12.03 -1.73 -12.17
C GLU A 62 11.83 -1.44 -13.67
N ILE A 63 12.92 -0.99 -14.31
CA ILE A 63 12.99 -0.79 -15.75
C ILE A 63 13.54 -2.06 -16.38
N CYS A 64 12.65 -2.99 -16.72
CA CYS A 64 13.01 -4.25 -17.37
C CYS A 64 12.00 -4.65 -18.45
N ILE A 65 12.22 -5.82 -19.05
CA ILE A 65 11.32 -6.41 -20.05
C ILE A 65 9.90 -6.47 -19.47
N PRO A 66 8.86 -5.93 -20.16
CA PRO A 66 7.51 -5.82 -19.63
C PRO A 66 6.94 -7.14 -19.10
N GLU A 67 7.23 -8.27 -19.77
CA GLU A 67 6.79 -9.59 -19.35
C GLU A 67 7.39 -10.03 -18.01
N ILE A 68 8.67 -9.71 -17.75
CA ILE A 68 9.35 -10.02 -16.49
C ILE A 68 8.75 -9.18 -15.38
N ARG A 69 8.61 -7.86 -15.60
CA ARG A 69 7.96 -6.94 -14.66
C ARG A 69 6.54 -7.40 -14.32
N ARG A 70 5.75 -7.76 -15.33
CA ARG A 70 4.40 -8.27 -15.16
C ARG A 70 4.38 -9.53 -14.30
N LYS A 71 5.21 -10.53 -14.61
CA LYS A 71 5.29 -11.75 -13.79
C LYS A 71 5.69 -11.46 -12.34
N GLY A 72 6.62 -10.54 -12.11
CA GLY A 72 7.00 -10.08 -10.77
C GLY A 72 5.82 -9.48 -10.01
N LEU A 73 5.09 -8.55 -10.64
CA LEU A 73 3.95 -7.87 -10.03
C LEU A 73 2.73 -8.78 -9.83
N LEU A 74 2.49 -9.75 -10.70
CA LEU A 74 1.46 -10.77 -10.49
C LEU A 74 1.80 -11.70 -9.31
N ARG A 75 3.09 -12.02 -9.11
CA ARG A 75 3.54 -12.72 -7.90
C ARG A 75 3.34 -11.85 -6.66
N ALA A 76 3.67 -10.56 -6.72
CA ALA A 76 3.42 -9.60 -5.63
C ALA A 76 1.94 -9.57 -5.23
N TYR A 77 1.03 -9.55 -6.21
CA TYR A 77 -0.42 -9.61 -5.99
C TYR A 77 -0.85 -10.88 -5.25
N ASN A 78 -0.38 -12.04 -5.70
CA ASN A 78 -0.71 -13.31 -5.05
C ASN A 78 -0.14 -13.39 -3.62
N THR A 79 1.10 -12.95 -3.42
CA THR A 79 1.72 -12.86 -2.08
C THR A 79 0.94 -11.90 -1.18
N ALA A 80 0.50 -10.75 -1.68
CA ALA A 80 -0.30 -9.79 -0.93
C ALA A 80 -1.63 -10.40 -0.47
N GLN A 81 -2.32 -11.12 -1.35
CA GLN A 81 -3.57 -11.79 -0.99
C GLN A 81 -3.34 -12.87 0.09
N ALA A 82 -2.35 -13.74 -0.13
CA ALA A 82 -2.00 -14.80 0.82
C ALA A 82 -1.61 -14.25 2.20
N LEU A 83 -0.86 -13.15 2.22
CA LEU A 83 -0.44 -12.47 3.45
C LEU A 83 -1.65 -11.95 4.24
N ILE A 84 -2.59 -11.26 3.57
CA ILE A 84 -3.81 -10.75 4.24
C ILE A 84 -4.67 -11.91 4.78
N VAL A 85 -4.81 -12.99 4.03
CA VAL A 85 -5.53 -14.19 4.48
C VAL A 85 -4.86 -14.79 5.72
N LYS A 86 -3.53 -14.89 5.71
CA LYS A 86 -2.75 -15.42 6.84
C LYS A 86 -2.85 -14.52 8.08
N ILE A 87 -2.79 -13.19 7.89
CA ILE A 87 -2.97 -12.20 8.97
C ILE A 87 -4.38 -12.32 9.55
N ARG A 88 -5.43 -12.41 8.71
CA ARG A 88 -6.81 -12.61 9.17
C ARG A 88 -6.96 -13.87 10.00
N ALA A 89 -6.45 -15.00 9.52
CA ALA A 89 -6.55 -16.25 10.25
C ALA A 89 -5.84 -16.19 11.61
N ALA A 90 -4.69 -15.53 11.68
CA ALA A 90 -3.99 -15.30 12.95
C ALA A 90 -4.77 -14.32 13.86
N ASP A 91 -5.37 -13.28 13.29
CA ASP A 91 -6.20 -12.32 14.02
C ASP A 91 -7.44 -12.97 14.63
N GLU A 92 -8.16 -13.81 13.88
CA GLU A 92 -9.30 -14.58 14.37
C GLU A 92 -8.92 -15.54 15.51
N ALA A 93 -7.68 -16.04 15.52
CA ALA A 93 -7.19 -16.96 16.53
C ALA A 93 -6.71 -16.25 17.81
N THR A 94 -6.08 -15.08 17.70
CA THR A 94 -5.35 -14.45 18.83
C THR A 94 -5.67 -12.98 19.06
N ASN A 95 -6.58 -12.37 18.30
CA ASN A 95 -6.78 -10.92 18.23
C ASN A 95 -5.48 -10.19 17.91
N LEU A 96 -4.70 -10.75 16.96
CA LEU A 96 -3.39 -10.27 16.56
C LEU A 96 -3.41 -8.75 16.34
N MET A 97 -4.29 -8.22 15.51
CA MET A 97 -4.30 -6.80 15.13
C MET A 97 -4.53 -5.85 16.31
N SER A 98 -5.17 -6.30 17.38
CA SER A 98 -5.42 -5.49 18.58
C SER A 98 -4.20 -5.34 19.49
N TYR A 99 -3.25 -6.29 19.44
CA TYR A 99 -2.12 -6.36 20.38
C TYR A 99 -0.74 -6.45 19.71
N SER A 100 -0.71 -6.53 18.39
CA SER A 100 0.49 -6.85 17.63
C SER A 100 1.37 -5.63 17.36
N PRO A 101 2.69 -5.82 17.18
CA PRO A 101 3.58 -4.77 16.71
C PRO A 101 3.09 -4.11 15.42
N SER A 102 3.41 -2.83 15.26
CA SER A 102 3.04 -2.02 14.09
C SER A 102 3.48 -2.60 12.75
N ALA A 103 4.44 -3.54 12.74
CA ALA A 103 4.86 -4.28 11.56
C ALA A 103 3.70 -4.99 10.83
N PHE A 104 2.78 -5.63 11.56
CA PHE A 104 1.67 -6.39 10.95
C PHE A 104 0.67 -5.47 10.26
N TYR A 105 0.35 -4.36 10.90
CA TYR A 105 -0.46 -3.28 10.34
C TYR A 105 0.18 -2.68 9.09
N ARG A 106 1.50 -2.39 9.11
CA ARG A 106 2.24 -1.87 7.95
C ARG A 106 2.25 -2.84 6.78
N LEU A 107 2.50 -4.12 7.04
CA LEU A 107 2.43 -5.17 6.01
C LEU A 107 1.03 -5.30 5.42
N THR A 108 -0.02 -5.16 6.24
CA THR A 108 -1.41 -5.17 5.78
C THR A 108 -1.71 -3.99 4.85
N ILE A 109 -1.20 -2.78 5.18
CA ILE A 109 -1.31 -1.61 4.30
C ILE A 109 -0.58 -1.85 2.98
N LEU A 110 0.67 -2.31 3.02
CA LEU A 110 1.46 -2.56 1.82
C LEU A 110 0.74 -3.56 0.90
N ALA A 111 0.26 -4.67 1.45
CA ALA A 111 -0.51 -5.67 0.73
C ALA A 111 -1.79 -5.09 0.10
N ALA A 112 -2.55 -4.29 0.86
CA ALA A 112 -3.74 -3.63 0.35
C ALA A 112 -3.43 -2.68 -0.81
N LEU A 113 -2.34 -1.91 -0.74
CA LEU A 113 -1.92 -1.01 -1.81
C LEU A 113 -1.43 -1.74 -3.07
N VAL A 114 -0.71 -2.85 -2.90
CA VAL A 114 -0.35 -3.72 -4.04
C VAL A 114 -1.60 -4.22 -4.74
N ILE A 115 -2.58 -4.75 -3.99
CA ILE A 115 -3.86 -5.21 -4.55
C ILE A 115 -4.58 -4.07 -5.28
N LEU A 116 -4.69 -2.90 -4.64
CA LEU A 116 -5.32 -1.71 -5.22
C LEU A 116 -4.67 -1.31 -6.54
N LYS A 117 -3.34 -1.24 -6.59
CA LYS A 117 -2.61 -0.84 -7.81
C LYS A 117 -2.78 -1.84 -8.95
N ILE A 118 -2.76 -3.14 -8.65
CA ILE A 118 -2.88 -4.18 -9.68
C ILE A 118 -4.30 -4.24 -10.25
N ILE A 119 -5.34 -4.25 -9.41
CA ILE A 119 -6.74 -4.34 -9.85
C ILE A 119 -7.19 -3.13 -10.67
N ASN A 120 -6.60 -1.95 -10.43
CA ASN A 120 -6.94 -0.71 -11.13
C ASN A 120 -5.99 -0.37 -12.28
N SER A 121 -5.31 -1.37 -12.84
CA SER A 121 -4.38 -1.26 -13.98
C SER A 121 -4.73 -2.22 -15.13
N SER A 122 -3.95 -2.16 -16.21
CA SER A 122 -3.99 -3.10 -17.34
C SER A 122 -3.83 -4.56 -16.89
N TYR A 123 -3.19 -4.79 -15.74
CA TYR A 123 -2.93 -6.13 -15.20
C TYR A 123 -4.14 -6.78 -14.55
N SER A 124 -5.24 -6.04 -14.37
CA SER A 124 -6.54 -6.58 -13.93
C SER A 124 -7.05 -7.71 -14.83
N ASN A 125 -6.62 -7.74 -16.10
CA ASN A 125 -6.97 -8.80 -17.05
C ASN A 125 -6.26 -10.15 -16.78
N PHE A 126 -5.24 -10.17 -15.92
CA PHE A 126 -4.45 -11.37 -15.61
C PHE A 126 -4.68 -11.89 -14.18
N VAL A 127 -5.60 -11.27 -13.43
CA VAL A 127 -5.87 -11.63 -12.03
C VAL A 127 -7.36 -11.77 -11.77
N ASP A 128 -7.69 -12.53 -10.73
CA ASP A 128 -9.05 -12.53 -10.19
C ASP A 128 -9.30 -11.23 -9.41
N THR A 129 -9.99 -10.29 -10.07
CA THR A 129 -10.34 -9.01 -9.46
C THR A 129 -11.40 -9.11 -8.36
N GLU A 130 -12.24 -10.15 -8.34
CA GLU A 130 -13.27 -10.32 -7.32
C GLU A 130 -12.64 -10.83 -6.02
N SER A 131 -11.77 -11.83 -6.11
CA SER A 131 -10.96 -12.29 -4.98
C SER A 131 -10.20 -11.12 -4.37
N GLY A 132 -9.46 -10.35 -5.17
CA GLY A 132 -8.67 -9.25 -4.62
C GLY A 132 -9.49 -8.11 -4.05
N LYS A 133 -10.70 -7.85 -4.56
CA LYS A 133 -11.66 -6.92 -3.92
C LYS A 133 -12.04 -7.39 -2.52
N SER A 134 -12.41 -8.65 -2.39
CA SER A 134 -12.76 -9.26 -1.10
C SER A 134 -11.57 -9.20 -0.13
N THR A 135 -10.37 -9.51 -0.61
CA THR A 135 -9.14 -9.44 0.20
C THR A 135 -8.78 -8.00 0.58
N PHE A 136 -9.00 -7.01 -0.29
CA PHE A 136 -8.80 -5.60 0.04
C PHE A 136 -9.75 -5.10 1.13
N ILE A 137 -11.04 -5.42 1.03
CA ILE A 137 -12.03 -5.11 2.08
C ILE A 137 -11.63 -5.79 3.39
N SER A 138 -11.09 -6.99 3.29
CA SER A 138 -10.60 -7.74 4.43
C SER A 138 -9.44 -7.04 5.15
N ALA A 139 -8.48 -6.52 4.37
CA ALA A 139 -7.38 -5.71 4.89
C ALA A 139 -7.87 -4.41 5.54
N LEU A 140 -8.86 -3.71 4.96
CA LEU A 140 -9.46 -2.52 5.57
C LEU A 140 -10.04 -2.82 6.95
N SER A 141 -10.71 -3.96 7.11
CA SER A 141 -11.25 -4.39 8.40
C SER A 141 -10.15 -4.64 9.43
N LEU A 142 -9.08 -5.36 9.05
CA LEU A 142 -7.94 -5.64 9.93
C LEU A 142 -7.24 -4.35 10.38
N ILE A 143 -7.04 -3.42 9.45
CA ILE A 143 -6.44 -2.12 9.76
C ILE A 143 -7.31 -1.34 10.76
N ARG A 144 -8.63 -1.35 10.59
CA ARG A 144 -9.55 -0.70 11.55
C ARG A 144 -9.51 -1.36 12.94
N GLN A 145 -9.36 -2.68 13.00
CA GLN A 145 -9.26 -3.39 14.28
C GLN A 145 -7.99 -3.05 15.07
N SER A 146 -6.92 -2.63 14.39
CA SER A 146 -5.71 -2.13 15.06
C SER A 146 -5.83 -0.71 15.62
N SER A 147 -6.96 -0.03 15.41
CA SER A 147 -7.23 1.30 15.96
C SER A 147 -7.61 1.20 17.43
N VAL A 148 -6.96 1.98 18.28
CA VAL A 148 -7.16 2.06 19.73
C VAL A 148 -7.88 3.35 20.12
N GLU A 149 -7.68 4.43 19.37
CA GLU A 149 -8.28 5.74 19.61
C GLU A 149 -8.92 6.29 18.33
N ASP A 150 -9.99 7.08 18.47
CA ASP A 150 -10.55 7.76 17.31
C ASP A 150 -9.49 8.70 16.69
N ASN A 151 -9.47 8.72 15.37
CA ASN A 151 -8.50 9.48 14.58
C ASN A 151 -7.01 9.10 14.81
N ASP A 152 -6.73 7.91 15.36
CA ASP A 152 -5.38 7.38 15.40
C ASP A 152 -4.86 6.94 14.01
N LEU A 153 -3.60 6.52 13.94
CA LEU A 153 -2.94 6.20 12.68
C LEU A 153 -3.64 5.07 11.90
N PRO A 154 -3.99 3.91 12.50
CA PRO A 154 -4.74 2.87 11.79
C PRO A 154 -6.14 3.32 11.35
N GLY A 155 -6.85 4.05 12.20
CA GLY A 155 -8.15 4.62 11.87
C GLY A 155 -8.08 5.52 10.64
N ARG A 156 -7.11 6.45 10.61
CA ARG A 156 -6.86 7.36 9.48
C ARG A 156 -6.41 6.62 8.22
N ALA A 157 -5.48 5.67 8.34
CA ALA A 157 -5.03 4.87 7.20
C ALA A 157 -6.19 4.09 6.55
N SER A 158 -7.12 3.55 7.34
CA SER A 158 -8.31 2.88 6.80
C SER A 158 -9.19 3.82 5.97
N LYS A 159 -9.38 5.06 6.43
CA LYS A 159 -10.16 6.10 5.73
C LYS A 159 -9.49 6.45 4.40
N ILE A 160 -8.18 6.69 4.42
CA ILE A 160 -7.37 7.00 3.24
C ILE A 160 -7.45 5.87 2.20
N LEU A 161 -7.25 4.62 2.62
CA LEU A 161 -7.32 3.45 1.71
C LEU A 161 -8.72 3.28 1.10
N ALA A 162 -9.78 3.50 1.87
CA ALA A 162 -11.16 3.45 1.34
C ALA A 162 -11.44 4.57 0.32
N GLN A 163 -10.92 5.78 0.57
CA GLN A 163 -11.01 6.90 -0.37
C GLN A 163 -10.22 6.63 -1.65
N LEU A 164 -9.00 6.10 -1.54
CA LEU A 164 -8.18 5.67 -2.68
C LEU A 164 -8.88 4.59 -3.51
N TRP A 165 -9.50 3.60 -2.87
CA TRP A 165 -10.27 2.56 -3.54
C TRP A 165 -11.46 3.13 -4.33
N SER A 166 -12.21 4.03 -3.69
CA SER A 166 -13.36 4.68 -4.32
C SER A 166 -12.94 5.53 -5.51
N PHE A 167 -11.84 6.27 -5.39
CA PHE A 167 -11.29 7.08 -6.46
C PHE A 167 -10.79 6.23 -7.65
N GLN A 168 -10.05 5.16 -7.39
CA GLN A 168 -9.49 4.31 -8.44
C GLN A 168 -10.57 3.50 -9.17
N SER A 169 -11.65 3.11 -8.49
CA SER A 169 -12.76 2.41 -9.13
C SER A 169 -13.59 3.28 -10.08
N GLN A 170 -13.53 4.61 -9.93
CA GLN A 170 -14.17 5.59 -10.82
C GLN A 170 -13.31 5.92 -12.06
N ARG A 171 -11.99 5.74 -11.99
CA ARG A 171 -11.17 5.73 -13.19
C ARG A 171 -11.52 4.47 -13.96
N TYR A 172 -12.11 4.60 -15.15
CA TYR A 172 -12.26 3.50 -16.11
C TYR A 172 -11.00 2.64 -16.09
N ARG A 173 -11.14 1.31 -15.87
CA ARG A 173 -10.03 0.35 -15.70
C ARG A 173 -8.86 0.77 -16.60
N ASN A 174 -7.82 1.32 -15.97
CA ASN A 174 -6.83 2.07 -16.72
C ASN A 174 -6.14 1.13 -17.72
N ILE A 175 -6.00 1.58 -18.96
CA ILE A 175 -5.29 0.87 -20.03
C ILE A 175 -3.78 0.77 -19.71
N GLU A 176 -3.32 1.55 -18.73
CA GLU A 176 -1.92 1.67 -18.33
C GLU A 176 -1.48 0.55 -17.37
N ASP A 177 -0.22 0.17 -17.53
CA ASP A 177 0.47 -0.73 -16.61
C ASP A 177 0.59 -0.14 -15.20
N PRO A 178 0.57 -0.98 -14.16
CA PRO A 178 0.72 -0.52 -12.78
C PRO A 178 2.10 0.09 -12.59
N SER A 179 2.13 1.36 -12.19
CA SER A 179 3.36 2.13 -11.98
C SER A 179 3.34 2.92 -10.68
N ILE A 180 4.53 3.37 -10.26
CA ILE A 180 4.73 4.30 -9.15
C ILE A 180 5.63 5.44 -9.65
N ARG A 181 5.38 6.67 -9.20
CA ARG A 181 6.21 7.83 -9.57
C ARG A 181 7.38 8.02 -8.62
N LEU A 182 7.17 7.71 -7.34
CA LEU A 182 8.23 7.73 -6.34
C LEU A 182 8.92 6.36 -6.30
N THR A 183 10.25 6.35 -6.39
CA THR A 183 11.07 5.11 -6.41
C THR A 183 12.23 5.14 -5.42
N THR A 184 12.38 6.23 -4.67
CA THR A 184 13.56 6.51 -3.85
C THR A 184 13.52 5.91 -2.44
N ARG A 185 12.44 5.19 -2.09
CA ARG A 185 12.15 4.78 -0.71
C ARG A 185 11.95 3.27 -0.55
N SER A 186 12.62 2.44 -1.36
CA SER A 186 12.54 0.98 -1.26
C SER A 186 11.08 0.49 -1.37
N SER A 187 10.67 -0.53 -0.59
CA SER A 187 9.31 -1.05 -0.49
C SER A 187 8.27 0.00 -0.06
N ALA A 188 8.68 1.05 0.67
CA ALA A 188 7.80 2.16 1.08
C ALA A 188 7.40 3.08 -0.09
N SER A 189 8.03 2.94 -1.26
CA SER A 189 7.72 3.73 -2.45
C SER A 189 6.26 3.59 -2.88
N VAL A 190 5.68 2.38 -2.79
CA VAL A 190 4.27 2.12 -3.10
C VAL A 190 3.34 2.90 -2.17
N LEU A 191 3.66 2.92 -0.87
CA LEU A 191 2.92 3.65 0.14
C LEU A 191 2.96 5.15 -0.13
N HIS A 192 4.15 5.72 -0.24
CA HIS A 192 4.31 7.16 -0.43
C HIS A 192 3.72 7.65 -1.75
N ASP A 193 3.86 6.90 -2.84
CA ASP A 193 3.22 7.24 -4.11
C ASP A 193 1.68 7.27 -3.99
N SER A 194 1.12 6.32 -3.24
CA SER A 194 -0.34 6.25 -2.99
C SER A 194 -0.81 7.39 -2.08
N LEU A 195 -0.04 7.75 -1.04
CA LEU A 195 -0.33 8.88 -0.17
C LEU A 195 -0.21 10.22 -0.90
N TRP A 196 0.79 10.36 -1.77
CA TRP A 196 0.90 11.54 -2.63
C TRP A 196 -0.34 11.64 -3.51
N MET A 197 -0.75 10.54 -4.16
CA MET A 197 -1.93 10.50 -5.01
C MET A 197 -3.20 10.88 -4.24
N TRP A 198 -3.34 10.38 -3.02
CA TRP A 198 -4.44 10.77 -2.15
C TRP A 198 -4.40 12.27 -1.82
N ARG A 199 -3.25 12.79 -1.36
CA ARG A 199 -3.08 14.21 -1.01
C ARG A 199 -3.38 15.14 -2.19
N ASP A 200 -2.90 14.81 -3.38
CA ASP A 200 -3.15 15.60 -4.59
C ASP A 200 -4.65 15.74 -4.90
N ARG A 201 -5.44 14.71 -4.57
CA ARG A 201 -6.88 14.66 -4.83
C ARG A 201 -7.73 15.23 -3.69
N PHE A 202 -7.31 15.03 -2.45
CA PHE A 202 -8.13 15.32 -1.26
C PHE A 202 -7.54 16.44 -0.39
N GLY A 203 -6.25 16.74 -0.49
CA GLY A 203 -5.55 17.73 0.36
C GLY A 203 -5.69 19.19 -0.06
N GLY A 204 -6.27 19.46 -1.24
CA GLY A 204 -6.48 20.82 -1.75
C GLY A 204 -7.93 21.32 -1.69
N GLN A 205 -8.85 20.57 -1.06
CA GLN A 205 -10.23 21.01 -0.85
C GLN A 205 -10.29 21.97 0.34
N SER A 206 -9.67 23.13 0.20
CA SER A 206 -9.96 24.25 1.09
C SER A 206 -11.42 24.65 0.85
N SER A 207 -12.21 24.60 1.91
CA SER A 207 -13.55 25.20 1.97
C SER A 207 -13.45 26.66 1.52
N GLY A 208 -13.95 26.98 0.32
CA GLY A 208 -13.73 28.29 -0.30
C GLY A 208 -14.42 28.50 -1.65
N ASN A 209 -15.70 28.88 -1.58
CA ASN A 209 -16.57 29.49 -2.59
C ASN A 209 -17.24 28.64 -3.69
N ASN A 210 -18.57 28.53 -3.57
CA ASN A 210 -19.54 28.24 -4.62
C ASN A 210 -19.40 29.16 -5.85
N SER A 211 -19.51 28.59 -7.06
CA SER A 211 -20.40 29.13 -8.09
C SER A 211 -20.74 28.07 -9.16
N SER A 212 -22.05 27.82 -9.28
CA SER A 212 -22.83 27.36 -10.46
C SER A 212 -22.69 25.92 -11.01
N SER A 213 -23.70 25.12 -10.62
CA SER A 213 -24.51 24.20 -11.46
C SER A 213 -23.80 23.19 -12.35
N ASP A 214 -23.80 21.92 -11.94
CA ASP A 214 -24.67 20.92 -12.57
C ASP A 214 -24.94 19.76 -11.59
N GLY A 215 -26.17 19.26 -11.60
CA GLY A 215 -26.69 18.36 -10.59
C GLY A 215 -26.55 16.88 -10.95
N THR A 216 -26.52 16.07 -9.89
CA THR A 216 -26.98 14.68 -9.83
C THR A 216 -26.10 13.63 -10.52
N GLU A 217 -25.23 12.96 -9.75
CA GLU A 217 -24.92 11.50 -9.90
C GLU A 217 -23.91 10.91 -8.89
N ALA A 218 -23.45 11.66 -7.87
CA ALA A 218 -22.46 11.13 -6.90
C ALA A 218 -23.02 10.64 -5.54
N GLU A 219 -24.28 10.92 -5.21
CA GLU A 219 -24.84 10.60 -3.88
C GLU A 219 -25.41 9.18 -3.72
N THR A 220 -25.49 8.39 -4.79
CA THR A 220 -26.21 7.10 -4.77
C THR A 220 -25.34 5.90 -4.38
N SER A 221 -24.01 5.98 -4.45
CA SER A 221 -23.13 4.83 -4.16
C SER A 221 -22.64 4.73 -2.71
N ALA A 222 -22.71 5.82 -1.94
CA ALA A 222 -22.32 5.84 -0.52
C ALA A 222 -23.40 5.28 0.42
N ARG A 223 -24.64 5.08 -0.06
CA ARG A 223 -25.77 4.60 0.76
C ARG A 223 -25.80 3.10 1.00
N MET A 224 -24.91 2.32 0.38
CA MET A 224 -24.95 0.85 0.43
C MET A 224 -24.19 0.23 1.62
N TRP A 225 -23.55 1.04 2.48
CA TRP A 225 -22.79 0.57 3.64
C TRP A 225 -23.24 1.14 4.99
N ASN A 226 -24.48 1.65 5.09
CA ASN A 226 -25.04 2.08 6.38
C ASN A 226 -26.29 1.28 6.72
N THR A 227 -26.13 0.25 7.55
CA THR A 227 -27.24 -0.27 8.36
C THR A 227 -26.72 -0.67 9.73
N ARG A 228 -26.59 0.31 10.63
CA ARG A 228 -27.24 0.37 11.96
C ARG A 228 -26.83 1.65 12.69
N ASP A 229 -27.82 2.22 13.38
CA ASP A 229 -27.87 3.47 14.15
C ASP A 229 -27.85 4.84 13.45
N PRO A 230 -28.99 5.58 13.47
CA PRO A 230 -29.08 6.97 13.04
C PRO A 230 -29.09 7.91 14.26
N GLN A 231 -27.93 8.43 14.68
CA GLN A 231 -27.80 9.72 15.40
C GLN A 231 -26.35 9.95 15.86
N ALA A 232 -25.53 10.54 14.97
CA ALA A 232 -24.36 11.40 15.30
C ALA A 232 -23.54 11.62 14.02
N VAL A 233 -24.04 12.44 13.09
CA VAL A 233 -23.21 12.99 12.01
C VAL A 233 -23.54 14.45 11.90
N HIS A 234 -22.84 15.28 12.67
CA HIS A 234 -22.66 16.68 12.36
C HIS A 234 -21.16 16.98 12.42
N GLU A 235 -20.68 17.58 11.33
CA GLU A 235 -19.34 18.14 11.10
C GLU A 235 -18.18 17.13 10.98
N ALA A 236 -17.93 16.72 9.74
CA ALA A 236 -16.66 16.13 9.34
C ALA A 236 -15.62 17.24 9.14
N ASP A 237 -14.64 17.31 10.04
CA ASP A 237 -13.45 18.15 9.86
C ASP A 237 -12.57 17.52 8.75
N PRO A 238 -12.23 18.24 7.68
CA PRO A 238 -11.27 17.76 6.71
C PRO A 238 -9.92 17.61 7.42
N LEU A 239 -9.34 16.40 7.39
CA LEU A 239 -8.03 16.09 7.97
C LEU A 239 -7.04 17.23 7.69
N ASP A 240 -6.74 18.04 8.72
CA ASP A 240 -5.84 19.19 8.59
C ASP A 240 -4.51 18.72 8.00
N SER A 241 -3.99 19.50 7.06
CA SER A 241 -2.74 19.28 6.34
C SER A 241 -1.54 18.97 7.25
N SER A 242 -1.56 19.48 8.49
CA SER A 242 -0.61 19.17 9.57
C SER A 242 -0.58 17.67 9.92
N ASN A 243 -1.76 17.06 10.09
CA ASN A 243 -1.91 15.65 10.43
C ASN A 243 -1.43 14.73 9.30
N ILE A 244 -1.50 15.15 8.04
CA ILE A 244 -1.12 14.34 6.86
C ILE A 244 0.37 14.03 6.86
N MET A 245 1.20 15.00 7.22
CA MET A 245 2.64 14.81 7.36
C MET A 245 2.93 13.80 8.50
N ASP A 246 2.27 13.92 9.65
CA ASP A 246 2.39 12.95 10.76
C ASP A 246 1.98 11.53 10.35
N CYS A 247 0.92 11.39 9.54
CA CYS A 247 0.53 10.10 8.95
C CYS A 247 1.63 9.53 8.03
N MET A 248 2.27 10.38 7.23
CA MET A 248 3.39 10.00 6.36
C MET A 248 4.65 9.68 7.16
N PHE A 249 4.85 10.29 8.33
CA PHE A 249 5.96 10.07 9.24
C PHE A 249 5.81 8.74 10.02
N ASP A 250 4.62 8.43 10.55
CA ASP A 250 4.41 7.23 11.38
C ASP A 250 4.19 5.92 10.58
N LEU A 251 3.63 6.03 9.37
CA LEU A 251 3.62 4.94 8.39
C LEU A 251 5.02 4.67 7.83
N GLY A 252 6.00 5.52 8.14
CA GLY A 252 7.41 5.39 7.82
C GLY A 252 7.95 4.06 8.32
N MET A 253 8.30 3.20 7.37
CA MET A 253 9.01 1.94 7.56
C MET A 253 10.35 2.18 8.28
N PRO A 254 10.53 1.78 9.54
CA PRO A 254 11.76 2.03 10.29
C PRO A 254 12.77 0.90 10.06
N ALA A 255 13.04 0.59 8.81
CA ALA A 255 14.18 -0.22 8.43
C ALA A 255 14.77 0.38 7.14
N PHE A 256 15.91 1.06 7.30
CA PHE A 256 16.87 1.48 6.25
C PHE A 256 16.94 2.92 5.71
N VAL A 257 16.27 3.95 6.25
CA VAL A 257 16.58 5.33 5.81
C VAL A 257 16.84 6.25 7.00
N SER A 258 18.01 6.90 7.01
CA SER A 258 18.49 7.76 8.09
C SER A 258 17.78 9.11 8.14
N TRP A 259 17.57 9.57 9.37
CA TRP A 259 16.95 10.82 9.81
C TRP A 259 17.52 12.12 9.20
N GLU A 260 18.71 12.09 8.57
CA GLU A 260 19.35 13.30 8.02
C GLU A 260 18.85 13.66 6.61
N PHE A 261 18.30 12.71 5.84
CA PHE A 261 17.80 12.97 4.48
C PHE A 261 16.44 13.69 4.48
N GLU A 262 15.77 13.73 5.63
CA GLU A 262 14.37 14.13 5.81
C GLU A 262 14.15 15.65 5.93
N ARG A 263 15.22 16.45 6.11
CA ARG A 263 15.12 17.92 6.20
C ARG A 263 14.95 18.65 4.86
N ASN A 264 15.14 17.98 3.73
CA ASN A 264 15.18 18.63 2.40
C ASN A 264 13.91 18.45 1.55
N LEU A 265 12.80 17.96 2.13
CA LEU A 265 11.55 17.72 1.39
C LEU A 265 10.81 19.00 0.93
N GLY A 266 11.30 20.19 1.30
CA GLY A 266 10.73 21.48 0.90
C GLY A 266 11.06 21.93 -0.52
N HIS A 267 12.00 21.28 -1.21
CA HIS A 267 12.48 21.73 -2.53
C HIS A 267 12.63 20.57 -3.51
N PHE A 268 11.53 20.20 -4.15
CA PHE A 268 11.59 19.57 -5.48
C PHE A 268 10.81 20.46 -6.46
N PRO A 269 11.45 20.94 -7.54
CA PRO A 269 10.73 21.62 -8.60
C PRO A 269 9.86 20.60 -9.37
N PRO A 270 8.71 21.02 -9.92
CA PRO A 270 7.95 20.18 -10.84
C PRO A 270 8.76 19.91 -12.13
N PRO A 271 8.50 18.79 -12.84
CA PRO A 271 9.12 18.50 -14.12
C PRO A 271 8.80 19.53 -15.20
#